data_AF-A0A2S2PP03-F1
#
_entry.id   AF-A0A2S2PP03-F1
#
_cell.length_a   1.000
_cell.length_b   1.000
_cell.length_c   1.000
_cell.angle_alpha   90.00
_cell.angle_beta   90.00
_cell.angle_gamma   90.00
#
_symmetry.space_group_name_H-M   'P 1'
#
loop_
_entity.id
_entity.type
_entity.pdbx_description
1 polymer ?
#
loop_
_entity_poly.entity_id
_entity_poly.type
_entity_poly.pdbx_seq_one_letter_code
_entity_poly.pdbx_strand_id
1 'polypeptide(L)'
;MLGQGYGNFKGVQSVIREKHLAALYVHCNVHSLNLALANSSNIHYIHNCIGTIKSVGNFINILARQTELLKNKIKEFIPETKWTKLTSLCETRWVENHNGMIRFFDIYKLLKTCESI
;
A
#
# COMPACT_ATOMS: atom_id res chain seq x y z
N MET A 1 -13.14 23.38 -7.76
CA MET A 1 -12.06 24.02 -6.96
C MET A 1 -11.35 22.94 -6.17
N LEU A 2 -10.18 22.48 -6.62
CA LEU A 2 -9.36 21.53 -5.86
C LEU A 2 -8.23 22.31 -5.19
N GLY A 3 -8.28 22.35 -3.86
CA GLY A 3 -7.41 23.15 -3.01
C GLY A 3 -5.94 22.73 -3.12
N GLN A 4 -5.10 23.70 -3.44
CA GLN A 4 -3.66 23.61 -3.26
C GLN A 4 -3.35 23.67 -1.76
N GLY A 5 -2.43 22.84 -1.28
CA GLY A 5 -1.99 22.86 0.10
C GLY A 5 -1.50 24.25 0.52
N TYR A 6 -2.08 24.78 1.60
CA TYR A 6 -1.72 26.05 2.19
C TYR A 6 -0.39 25.89 2.96
N GLY A 7 0.72 26.15 2.28
CA GLY A 7 2.00 26.47 2.92
C GLY A 7 2.22 27.97 2.95
N ASN A 8 2.91 28.48 3.97
CA ASN A 8 3.19 29.92 4.15
C ASN A 8 4.11 30.51 3.04
N PHE A 9 4.60 29.67 2.13
CA PHE A 9 5.48 30.02 1.01
C PHE A 9 4.79 29.67 -0.31
N LYS A 10 4.98 30.51 -1.33
CA LYS A 10 4.49 30.22 -2.69
C LYS A 10 5.00 28.84 -3.13
N GLY A 11 4.09 27.95 -3.54
CA GLY A 11 4.47 26.61 -4.01
C GLY A 11 5.40 26.68 -5.23
N VAL A 12 6.23 25.66 -5.43
CA VAL A 12 7.21 25.56 -6.54
C VAL A 12 6.56 25.85 -7.90
N GLN A 13 5.32 25.38 -8.11
CA GLN A 13 4.54 25.69 -9.31
C GLN A 13 4.34 27.20 -9.53
N SER A 14 4.02 27.95 -8.48
CA SER A 14 3.78 29.39 -8.55
C SER A 14 5.05 30.14 -8.92
N VAL A 15 6.18 29.80 -8.31
CA VAL A 15 7.49 30.38 -8.61
C VAL A 15 7.93 30.10 -10.05
N ILE A 16 7.71 28.88 -10.55
CA ILE A 16 8.06 28.50 -11.93
C ILE A 16 7.18 29.25 -12.93
N ARG A 17 5.88 29.38 -12.67
CA ARG A 17 4.95 30.13 -13.52
C ARG A 17 5.24 31.62 -13.55
N GLU A 18 5.67 32.21 -12.43
CA GLU A 18 6.08 33.62 -12.37
C GLU A 18 7.33 33.90 -13.22
N LYS A 19 8.31 32.99 -13.24
CA LYS A 19 9.57 33.18 -14.00
C LYS A 19 9.49 32.72 -15.46
N HIS A 20 8.65 31.74 -15.76
CA HIS A 20 8.54 31.13 -17.09
C HIS A 20 7.07 30.92 -17.47
N LEU A 21 6.43 31.97 -17.97
CA LEU A 21 5.01 31.98 -18.33
C LEU A 21 4.63 30.95 -19.41
N ALA A 22 5.58 30.56 -20.27
CA ALA A 22 5.39 29.54 -21.30
C ALA A 22 5.51 28.09 -20.79
N ALA A 23 5.94 27.88 -19.54
CA ALA A 23 6.11 26.54 -18.99
C ALA A 23 4.75 25.90 -18.70
N LEU A 24 4.46 24.78 -19.37
CA LEU A 24 3.28 23.99 -19.08
C LEU A 24 3.47 23.24 -17.75
N TYR A 25 2.60 23.52 -16.79
CA TYR A 25 2.54 22.73 -15.57
C TYR A 25 1.59 21.55 -15.76
N VAL A 26 2.09 20.34 -15.50
CA VAL A 26 1.33 19.09 -15.53
C VAL A 26 1.40 18.44 -14.16
N HIS A 27 0.26 17.96 -13.66
CA HIS A 27 0.22 17.24 -12.40
C HIS A 27 0.91 15.87 -12.53
N CYS A 28 1.60 15.44 -11.48
CA CYS A 28 2.19 14.11 -11.44
C CYS A 28 1.08 13.05 -11.32
N ASN A 29 0.97 12.18 -12.32
CA ASN A 29 -0.03 11.11 -12.34
C ASN A 29 0.04 10.20 -11.11
N VAL A 30 1.26 9.94 -10.60
CA VAL A 30 1.46 9.14 -9.37
C VAL A 30 0.85 9.85 -8.16
N HIS A 31 1.00 11.18 -8.06
CA HIS A 31 0.41 11.96 -6.99
C HIS A 31 -1.12 11.98 -7.10
N SER A 32 -1.66 12.21 -8.30
CA SER A 32 -3.10 12.18 -8.57
C SER A 32 -3.73 10.83 -8.20
N LEU A 33 -3.07 9.73 -8.55
CA LEU A 33 -3.50 8.38 -8.19
C LEU A 33 -3.47 8.17 -6.68
N ASN A 34 -2.38 8.56 -6.00
CA ASN A 34 -2.27 8.42 -4.55
C ASN A 34 -3.37 9.20 -3.82
N LEU A 35 -3.71 10.39 -4.31
CA LEU A 35 -4.82 11.19 -3.76
C LEU A 35 -6.18 10.49 -3.96
N ALA A 36 -6.44 9.95 -5.15
CA ALA A 36 -7.67 9.21 -5.42
C ALA A 36 -7.82 7.96 -4.53
N LEU A 37 -6.72 7.22 -4.32
CA LEU A 37 -6.69 6.05 -3.44
C LEU A 37 -6.85 6.43 -1.96
N ALA A 38 -6.23 7.52 -1.51
CA ALA A 38 -6.39 8.04 -0.15
C ALA A 38 -7.86 8.44 0.09
N ASN A 39 -8.47 9.15 -0.85
CA ASN A 39 -9.89 9.50 -0.78
C ASN A 39 -10.79 8.26 -0.76
N SER A 40 -10.48 7.25 -1.57
CA SER A 40 -11.22 5.98 -1.57
C SER A 40 -11.07 5.23 -0.24
N SER A 41 -9.90 5.32 0.39
CA SER A 41 -9.63 4.70 1.70
C SER A 41 -10.38 5.37 2.86
N ASN A 42 -11.03 6.51 2.65
CA ASN A 42 -11.96 7.11 3.61
C ASN A 42 -13.35 6.45 3.60
N ILE A 43 -13.66 5.63 2.58
CA ILE A 43 -14.89 4.83 2.59
C ILE A 43 -14.76 3.78 3.69
N HIS A 44 -15.68 3.79 4.65
CA HIS A 44 -15.59 3.01 5.89
C HIS A 44 -15.33 1.52 5.65
N TYR A 45 -16.01 0.90 4.70
CA TYR A 45 -15.80 -0.50 4.34
C TYR A 45 -14.37 -0.79 3.84
N ILE A 46 -13.82 0.10 3.01
CA ILE A 46 -12.46 -0.02 2.48
C ILE A 46 -11.45 0.19 3.61
N HIS A 47 -11.65 1.23 4.41
CA HIS A 47 -10.82 1.53 5.57
C HIS A 47 -10.72 0.33 6.52
N ASN A 48 -11.86 -0.23 6.92
CA ASN A 48 -11.93 -1.34 7.84
C ASN A 48 -11.26 -2.59 7.26
N CYS A 49 -11.50 -2.90 5.99
CA CYS A 49 -10.86 -4.03 5.31
C CYS A 49 -9.33 -3.91 5.34
N ILE A 50 -8.79 -2.75 4.97
CA ILE A 50 -7.35 -2.47 5.02
C ILE A 50 -6.84 -2.58 6.47
N GLY A 51 -7.58 -2.05 7.44
CA GLY A 51 -7.25 -2.14 8.87
C GLY A 51 -7.18 -3.57 9.39
N THR A 52 -8.14 -4.42 9.03
CA THR A 52 -8.14 -5.85 9.37
C THR A 52 -6.93 -6.56 8.77
N ILE A 53 -6.63 -6.34 7.49
CA ILE A 53 -5.48 -6.95 6.82
C ILE A 53 -4.17 -6.54 7.49
N LYS A 54 -4.03 -5.26 7.86
CA LYS A 54 -2.89 -4.77 8.64
C LYS A 54 -2.76 -5.46 9.99
N SER A 55 -3.86 -5.60 10.72
CA SER A 55 -3.89 -6.26 12.02
C SER A 55 -3.43 -7.72 11.92
N VAL A 56 -3.96 -8.47 10.95
CA VAL A 56 -3.55 -9.86 10.68
C VAL A 56 -2.07 -9.94 10.30
N GLY A 57 -1.62 -9.06 9.40
CA GLY A 57 -0.21 -9.01 8.99
C GLY A 57 0.74 -8.73 10.16
N ASN A 58 0.37 -7.81 11.05
CA ASN A 58 1.13 -7.50 12.25
C ASN A 58 1.13 -8.67 13.23
N PHE A 59 -0.01 -9.30 13.47
CA PHE A 59 -0.12 -10.47 14.34
C PHE A 59 0.81 -11.61 13.90
N ILE A 60 0.83 -11.91 12.60
CA ILE A 60 1.71 -12.94 12.03
C ILE A 60 3.19 -12.56 12.21
N ASN A 61 3.54 -11.28 11.96
CA ASN A 61 4.91 -10.80 12.06
C ASN A 61 5.43 -10.70 13.52
N ILE A 62 4.55 -10.45 14.50
CA ILE A 62 4.91 -10.41 15.93
C ILE A 62 5.19 -11.82 16.46
N LEU A 63 4.40 -12.81 16.05
CA LEU A 63 4.55 -14.18 16.53
C LEU A 63 5.61 -14.92 15.72
N ALA A 64 6.79 -15.13 16.32
CA ALA A 64 7.91 -15.84 15.69
C ALA A 64 7.50 -17.21 15.13
N ARG A 65 6.69 -17.99 15.88
CA ARG A 65 6.16 -19.28 15.43
C ARG A 65 5.32 -19.17 14.15
N GLN A 66 4.44 -18.17 14.07
CA GLN A 66 3.57 -17.97 12.90
C GLN A 66 4.38 -17.49 11.69
N THR A 67 5.39 -16.64 11.93
CA THR A 67 6.32 -16.20 10.88
C THR A 67 7.10 -17.37 10.30
N GLU A 68 7.61 -18.29 11.12
CA GLU A 68 8.33 -19.48 10.63
C GLU A 68 7.42 -20.46 9.89
N LEU A 69 6.20 -20.71 10.40
CA LEU A 69 5.21 -21.52 9.69
C LEU A 69 4.85 -20.91 8.33
N LEU A 70 4.65 -19.60 8.28
CA LEU A 70 4.38 -18.89 7.04
C LEU A 70 5.55 -19.03 6.05
N LYS A 71 6.79 -18.84 6.50
CA LYS A 71 7.98 -19.01 5.65
C LYS A 71 8.06 -20.41 5.04
N ASN A 72 7.78 -21.45 5.84
CA ASN A 72 7.81 -22.84 5.38
C ASN A 72 6.73 -23.08 4.33
N LYS A 73 5.49 -22.65 4.58
CA LYS A 73 4.40 -22.75 3.59
C LYS A 73 4.70 -21.98 2.31
N ILE A 74 5.28 -20.78 2.40
CA ILE A 74 5.66 -20.02 1.20
C ILE A 74 6.68 -20.79 0.36
N LYS A 75 7.70 -21.38 0.98
CA LYS A 75 8.68 -22.21 0.28
C LYS A 75 8.07 -23.45 -0.36
N GLU A 76 7.09 -24.06 0.30
CA GLU A 76 6.43 -25.27 -0.17
C GLU A 76 5.51 -24.99 -1.37
N PHE A 77 4.70 -23.93 -1.31
CA PHE A 77 3.66 -23.67 -2.30
C PHE A 77 4.03 -22.62 -3.35
N ILE A 78 4.98 -21.71 -3.06
CA ILE A 78 5.42 -20.66 -4.00
C ILE A 78 6.96 -20.47 -3.93
N PRO A 79 7.74 -21.50 -4.28
CA PRO A 79 9.20 -21.53 -4.11
C PRO A 79 9.94 -20.45 -4.92
N GLU A 80 9.36 -19.99 -6.02
CA GLU A 80 9.92 -18.96 -6.91
C GLU A 80 9.80 -17.53 -6.35
N THR A 81 9.06 -17.34 -5.25
CA THR A 81 8.90 -16.02 -4.65
C THR A 81 10.16 -15.54 -3.95
N LYS A 82 10.55 -14.29 -4.22
CA LYS A 82 11.70 -13.63 -3.57
C LYS A 82 11.42 -13.22 -2.12
N TRP A 83 10.24 -13.53 -1.60
CA TRP A 83 9.73 -12.94 -0.39
C TRP A 83 9.36 -13.99 0.65
N THR A 84 9.63 -13.70 1.92
CA THR A 84 9.52 -14.71 3.00
C THR A 84 8.67 -14.25 4.19
N LYS A 85 8.42 -12.94 4.34
CA LYS A 85 7.62 -12.33 5.41
C LYS A 85 6.52 -11.40 4.90
N LEU A 86 5.32 -11.34 5.47
CA LEU A 86 4.30 -10.38 5.03
C LEU A 86 4.84 -8.93 5.00
N THR A 87 4.50 -8.19 3.96
CA THR A 87 4.92 -6.78 3.82
C THR A 87 4.09 -5.92 4.76
N SER A 88 4.74 -5.04 5.53
CA SER A 88 4.03 -4.02 6.31
C SER A 88 3.38 -3.01 5.35
N LEU A 89 2.08 -2.79 5.50
CA LEU A 89 1.30 -1.88 4.66
C LEU A 89 1.54 -0.43 5.13
N CYS A 90 2.24 0.36 4.32
CA CYS A 90 2.56 1.76 4.62
C CYS A 90 1.39 2.69 4.29
N GLU A 91 0.86 3.42 5.28
CA GLU A 91 -0.30 4.32 5.09
C GLU A 91 -0.13 5.36 3.99
N THR A 92 1.08 5.89 3.80
CA THR A 92 1.34 7.02 2.91
C THR A 92 1.85 6.62 1.52
N ARG A 93 2.21 5.35 1.29
CA ARG A 93 2.81 4.87 0.04
C ARG A 93 1.94 3.80 -0.62
N TRP A 94 1.07 4.23 -1.54
CA TRP A 94 0.10 3.33 -2.16
C TRP A 94 0.72 2.12 -2.88
N VAL A 95 1.87 2.29 -3.55
CA VAL A 95 2.52 1.20 -4.30
C VAL A 95 2.89 0.05 -3.35
N GLU A 96 3.39 0.39 -2.16
CA GLU A 96 3.73 -0.60 -1.12
C GLU A 96 2.47 -1.24 -0.53
N ASN A 97 1.39 -0.47 -0.36
CA ASN A 97 0.10 -1.03 0.04
C ASN A 97 -0.42 -2.02 -1.00
N HIS A 98 -0.42 -1.66 -2.28
CA HIS A 98 -0.89 -2.52 -3.36
C HIS A 98 -0.11 -3.84 -3.41
N ASN A 99 1.22 -3.79 -3.36
CA ASN A 99 2.07 -4.98 -3.33
C ASN A 99 1.82 -5.83 -2.08
N GLY A 100 1.62 -5.21 -0.92
CA GLY A 100 1.28 -5.93 0.31
C GLY A 100 -0.09 -6.61 0.25
N MET A 101 -1.08 -5.96 -0.37
CA MET A 101 -2.44 -6.50 -0.55
C MET A 101 -2.46 -7.70 -1.48
N ILE A 102 -1.78 -7.64 -2.64
CA ILE A 102 -1.63 -8.78 -3.55
C ILE A 102 -1.03 -9.96 -2.80
N ARG A 103 0.05 -9.71 -2.07
CA ARG A 103 0.76 -10.73 -1.33
C ARG A 103 -0.07 -11.36 -0.21
N PHE A 104 -0.83 -10.55 0.52
CA PHE A 104 -1.76 -11.05 1.53
C PHE A 104 -2.80 -11.96 0.89
N PHE A 105 -3.32 -11.60 -0.28
CA PHE A 105 -4.31 -12.40 -1.00
C PHE A 105 -3.74 -13.75 -1.45
N ASP A 106 -2.51 -13.79 -1.96
CA ASP A 106 -1.84 -15.04 -2.33
C ASP A 106 -1.64 -15.96 -1.11
N ILE A 107 -1.16 -15.41 0.01
CA ILE A 107 -0.99 -16.17 1.26
C ILE A 107 -2.34 -16.66 1.80
N TYR A 108 -3.38 -15.82 1.76
CA TYR A 108 -4.70 -16.19 2.22
C TYR A 108 -5.29 -17.35 1.42
N LYS A 109 -5.06 -17.39 0.10
CA LYS A 109 -5.43 -18.55 -0.73
C LYS A 109 -4.71 -19.81 -0.25
N LEU A 110 -3.41 -19.75 -0.01
CA LEU A 110 -2.63 -20.89 0.48
C LEU A 110 -3.13 -21.43 1.82
N LEU A 111 -3.51 -20.55 2.74
CA LEU A 111 -4.02 -20.97 4.05
C LEU A 111 -5.32 -21.75 3.90
N LYS A 112 -6.23 -21.33 3.00
CA LYS A 112 -7.48 -22.05 2.74
C LYS A 112 -7.27 -23.42 2.10
N THR A 113 -6.34 -23.55 1.16
CA THR A 113 -6.06 -24.85 0.53
C THR A 113 -5.39 -25.85 1.48
N CYS A 114 -4.78 -25.38 2.57
CA CYS A 114 -4.19 -26.23 3.60
C CYS A 114 -5.17 -26.68 4.70
N GLU A 115 -6.37 -26.12 4.83
CA GLU A 115 -7.38 -26.52 5.83
C GLU A 115 -8.23 -27.73 5.36
N SER A 116 -7.73 -28.52 4.41
CA SER A 116 -8.34 -29.78 3.96
C SER A 116 -7.59 -31.03 4.45
N ILE A 117 -6.92 -30.94 5.61
CA ILE A 117 -6.32 -32.08 6.32
C ILE A 117 -6.96 -32.20 7.69
#